data_AF-A0A7V4IFG9-F1
#
_entry.id   AF-A0A7V4IFG9-F1
#
_cell.length_a   1.000
_cell.length_b   1.000
_cell.length_c   1.000
_cell.angle_alpha   90.00
_cell.angle_beta   90.00
_cell.angle_gamma   90.00
#
_symmetry.space_group_name_H-M   'P 1'
#
loop_
_entity.id
_entity.type
_entity.pdbx_description
1 polymer ?
#
loop_
_entity_poly.entity_id
_entity_poly.type
_entity_poly.pdbx_seq_one_letter_code
_entity_poly.pdbx_strand_id
1 'polypeptide(L)'
;MKTDFKTRPRFPASPSVARARRLFIGVALLAGALAVHATQDCHGIADSGDFTPSPDIAEAPVPVEPTGPVAARVIASSVAPPTGAMAGRVVYTSGGHGWNWNGSSWGLDRPVLLGMNEDYGNVDQMTLFAHYCFNAGATVVPMRPIGNQTNEVVLDNDDPGVVFAGTWGNSSSTIFFGSPGDLPYRFATVAGTETATATYTPVIPHVGLYPVYTWVRHGSDRTNQLYRINHTGGQALVRVPHFLVGNGWVYLGTYHFNAGSNTASGAVIISNQGDVPSSGSRVVIADAIRFGNGMGDVDRGGGISTYPREEEASRYWIQRAVSQGQSTGIYDQAGDDGSDNVGAPIRMAREMNRSAGGNRFKRVYVSFHSNAGGGSARGVIGLYNNTNLFPNTATPNQVELAWRLAKEVNDDLVAIGSPPLEVAWSNRSTSNSLIFARSDFAFGEINNTTLTNQMDATILEVAFHDNESDALLLRDPKVRNWIARSTYQGLLRYFNQFDAAPLEFLPEPPGNVRALARTNGIEVIWNAPVAQAGSGAPTGYVVYRSTNGSGFGNPVGVLAPVTILLFTNLLANVDYYFRVTATNTGGESMPSEVVGCRRAADPG
;
A
#
# COMPACT_ATOMS: atom_id res chain seq x y z
N MET A 1 11.96 -9.96 77.52
CA MET A 1 11.62 -9.65 78.94
C MET A 1 10.21 -9.07 78.99
N LYS A 2 9.37 -9.51 79.93
CA LYS A 2 8.12 -8.87 80.45
C LYS A 2 7.08 -8.37 79.42
N THR A 3 5.99 -9.12 79.14
CA THR A 3 4.66 -9.17 79.85
C THR A 3 3.83 -7.87 79.72
N ASP A 4 2.52 -7.84 79.42
CA ASP A 4 1.51 -8.92 79.29
C ASP A 4 0.23 -8.47 78.51
N PHE A 5 -0.33 -9.40 77.72
CA PHE A 5 -1.74 -9.84 77.67
C PHE A 5 -2.91 -8.83 77.92
N LYS A 6 -3.79 -8.52 76.93
CA LYS A 6 -5.07 -9.21 76.53
C LYS A 6 -5.83 -8.33 75.50
N THR A 7 -6.86 -8.69 74.69
CA THR A 7 -7.68 -9.92 74.46
C THR A 7 -8.33 -9.92 73.03
N ARG A 8 -9.02 -11.00 72.65
CA ARG A 8 -10.16 -11.06 71.69
C ARG A 8 -11.22 -12.04 72.23
N PRO A 9 -12.50 -12.00 71.79
CA PRO A 9 -13.06 -13.09 70.94
C PRO A 9 -14.17 -12.57 69.96
N ARG A 10 -14.82 -13.26 69.01
CA ARG A 10 -14.72 -14.48 68.17
C ARG A 10 -15.92 -14.38 67.15
N PHE A 11 -15.82 -15.05 66.00
CA PHE A 11 -16.83 -15.27 64.92
C PHE A 11 -18.06 -16.11 65.39
N PRO A 12 -19.22 -16.26 64.66
CA PRO A 12 -19.30 -16.79 63.26
C PRO A 12 -20.55 -16.54 62.33
N ALA A 13 -20.45 -17.10 61.11
CA ALA A 13 -21.49 -17.70 60.23
C ALA A 13 -22.35 -16.87 59.23
N SER A 14 -22.47 -17.41 58.01
CA SER A 14 -23.49 -17.09 56.97
C SER A 14 -24.72 -17.99 57.13
N PRO A 15 -25.90 -17.66 56.51
CA PRO A 15 -26.26 -18.29 55.23
C PRO A 15 -27.05 -17.35 54.28
N SER A 16 -27.97 -17.88 53.46
CA SER A 16 -28.27 -17.41 52.08
C SER A 16 -29.75 -17.07 51.76
N VAL A 17 -29.96 -16.52 50.55
CA VAL A 17 -31.21 -16.46 49.74
C VAL A 17 -32.43 -15.67 50.26
N ALA A 18 -32.85 -14.66 49.49
CA ALA A 18 -34.27 -14.45 49.10
C ALA A 18 -34.43 -13.45 47.92
N ARG A 19 -35.37 -13.72 47.01
CA ARG A 19 -35.75 -12.83 45.89
C ARG A 19 -36.71 -11.73 46.34
N ALA A 20 -36.65 -10.55 45.71
CA ALA A 20 -37.77 -9.62 45.64
C ALA A 20 -38.12 -9.31 44.18
N ARG A 21 -39.22 -9.89 43.66
CA ARG A 21 -39.83 -9.47 42.40
C ARG A 21 -40.60 -8.17 42.63
N ARG A 22 -40.46 -7.17 41.75
CA ARG A 22 -41.49 -6.12 41.62
C ARG A 22 -42.36 -6.41 40.41
N LEU A 23 -43.67 -6.47 40.70
CA LEU A 23 -44.77 -6.65 39.78
C LEU A 23 -45.09 -5.30 39.13
N PHE A 24 -45.34 -5.27 37.83
CA PHE A 24 -46.15 -4.21 37.22
C PHE A 24 -47.22 -4.82 36.30
N ILE A 25 -48.33 -4.10 36.24
CA ILE A 25 -49.66 -4.62 35.89
C ILE A 25 -49.87 -4.54 34.38
N GLY A 26 -50.45 -5.60 33.80
CA GLY A 26 -50.96 -5.59 32.43
C GLY A 26 -52.38 -5.04 32.36
N VAL A 27 -52.66 -4.27 31.31
CA VAL A 27 -54.02 -3.98 30.80
C VAL A 27 -54.01 -4.37 29.32
N ALA A 28 -55.11 -4.96 28.84
CA ALA A 28 -55.18 -5.63 27.53
C ALA A 28 -56.21 -4.98 26.58
N LEU A 29 -56.17 -5.45 25.32
CA LEU A 29 -57.08 -5.17 24.18
C LEU A 29 -56.89 -3.78 23.54
N LEU A 30 -56.61 -3.69 22.22
CA LEU A 30 -57.50 -4.15 21.16
C LEU A 30 -56.74 -4.69 19.91
N ALA A 31 -57.43 -5.42 19.03
CA ALA A 31 -56.86 -5.95 17.79
C ALA A 31 -56.94 -4.94 16.62
N GLY A 32 -55.94 -4.94 15.75
CA GLY A 32 -55.89 -4.22 14.48
C GLY A 32 -54.91 -4.91 13.53
N ALA A 33 -55.28 -5.06 12.26
CA ALA A 33 -54.50 -5.80 11.25
C ALA A 33 -53.49 -4.91 10.50
N LEU A 34 -52.71 -5.54 9.60
CA LEU A 34 -51.68 -5.00 8.71
C LEU A 34 -50.33 -4.61 9.35
N ALA A 35 -49.33 -5.48 9.17
CA ALA A 35 -48.32 -5.31 8.11
C ALA A 35 -47.25 -6.42 8.23
N VAL A 36 -47.06 -7.21 7.17
CA VAL A 36 -45.89 -8.09 7.07
C VAL A 36 -44.66 -7.18 6.92
N HIS A 37 -43.89 -7.02 8.00
CA HIS A 37 -42.60 -6.35 7.91
C HIS A 37 -41.67 -7.22 7.08
N ALA A 38 -41.41 -6.82 5.84
CA ALA A 38 -40.23 -7.28 5.12
C ALA A 38 -39.00 -6.90 5.96
N THR A 39 -38.22 -7.90 6.38
CA THR A 39 -37.04 -7.69 7.20
C THR A 39 -36.02 -6.87 6.43
N GLN A 40 -35.63 -5.72 6.99
CA GLN A 40 -34.60 -4.86 6.42
C GLN A 40 -33.24 -5.34 6.93
N ASP A 41 -32.55 -6.12 6.09
CA ASP A 41 -31.22 -6.65 6.42
C ASP A 41 -30.16 -5.59 6.06
N CYS A 42 -29.89 -4.70 7.01
CA CYS A 42 -28.66 -3.91 7.06
C CYS A 42 -27.73 -4.49 8.12
N HIS A 43 -26.50 -4.82 7.76
CA HIS A 43 -25.50 -5.36 8.68
C HIS A 43 -24.21 -4.54 8.59
N GLY A 44 -23.67 -4.16 9.75
CA GLY A 44 -22.28 -3.75 9.83
C GLY A 44 -21.39 -4.99 9.74
N ILE A 45 -20.47 -5.04 8.78
CA ILE A 45 -19.38 -6.03 8.77
C ILE A 45 -18.33 -5.53 9.75
N ALA A 46 -18.69 -5.53 11.04
CA ALA A 46 -17.85 -5.09 12.13
C ALA A 46 -16.90 -6.20 12.55
N ASP A 47 -15.84 -6.38 11.75
CA ASP A 47 -14.58 -6.96 12.22
C ASP A 47 -13.55 -5.85 12.29
N SER A 48 -12.80 -5.81 13.38
CA SER A 48 -11.91 -4.70 13.71
C SER A 48 -10.64 -4.70 12.86
N GLY A 49 -10.51 -3.78 11.91
CA GLY A 49 -9.21 -3.27 11.41
C GLY A 49 -8.20 -4.26 10.79
N ASP A 50 -8.49 -5.55 10.77
CA ASP A 50 -7.51 -6.58 10.48
C ASP A 50 -7.32 -6.74 8.96
N PHE A 51 -6.30 -6.02 8.49
CA PHE A 51 -5.48 -6.41 7.35
C PHE A 51 -5.13 -7.90 7.43
N THR A 52 -5.21 -8.62 6.32
CA THR A 52 -4.64 -9.97 6.23
C THR A 52 -3.15 -9.87 5.90
N PRO A 53 -2.25 -10.10 6.87
CA PRO A 53 -0.82 -10.02 6.62
C PRO A 53 -0.33 -11.19 5.79
N SER A 54 0.91 -11.09 5.32
CA SER A 54 1.72 -12.28 5.08
C SER A 54 1.64 -13.21 6.31
N PRO A 55 1.59 -14.55 6.15
CA PRO A 55 1.36 -15.44 7.27
C PRO A 55 2.51 -15.37 8.29
N ASP A 56 2.29 -14.63 9.37
CA ASP A 56 3.15 -14.58 10.56
C ASP A 56 3.10 -15.94 11.30
N ILE A 57 3.83 -16.91 10.74
CA ILE A 57 4.39 -18.17 11.24
C ILE A 57 3.49 -19.32 11.76
N ALA A 58 3.68 -20.50 11.15
CA ALA A 58 3.73 -21.80 11.83
C ALA A 58 4.58 -22.81 11.02
N GLU A 59 5.13 -23.82 11.69
CA GLU A 59 6.20 -24.72 11.24
C GLU A 59 6.02 -25.44 9.88
N ALA A 60 7.15 -25.60 9.18
CA ALA A 60 7.37 -26.30 7.90
C ALA A 60 6.79 -25.62 6.63
N PRO A 61 7.49 -25.69 5.49
CA PRO A 61 7.00 -25.14 4.22
C PRO A 61 5.81 -25.97 3.73
N VAL A 62 4.61 -25.44 3.91
CA VAL A 62 3.42 -25.97 3.25
C VAL A 62 3.27 -25.17 1.95
N PRO A 63 3.40 -25.80 0.76
CA PRO A 63 3.04 -25.14 -0.49
C PRO A 63 1.62 -24.62 -0.36
N VAL A 64 1.39 -23.36 -0.72
CA VAL A 64 0.05 -22.78 -0.69
C VAL A 64 -0.77 -23.47 -1.80
N GLU A 65 -1.52 -24.52 -1.41
CA GLU A 65 -2.69 -24.98 -2.15
C GLU A 65 -3.49 -23.73 -2.57
N PRO A 66 -3.95 -23.62 -3.83
CA PRO A 66 -4.67 -22.45 -4.31
C PRO A 66 -6.04 -22.38 -3.64
N THR A 67 -6.05 -21.87 -2.41
CA THR A 67 -7.24 -21.73 -1.59
C THR A 67 -8.20 -20.76 -2.28
N GLY A 68 -9.44 -21.21 -2.46
CA GLY A 68 -10.52 -20.35 -2.95
C GLY A 68 -10.69 -19.10 -2.07
N PRO A 69 -11.42 -18.09 -2.54
CA PRO A 69 -11.33 -16.72 -2.05
C PRO A 69 -11.62 -16.62 -0.55
N VAL A 70 -10.56 -16.59 0.25
CA VAL A 70 -10.62 -16.04 1.60
C VAL A 70 -10.97 -14.57 1.44
N ALA A 71 -12.07 -14.13 2.07
CA ALA A 71 -12.55 -12.75 2.04
C ALA A 71 -11.66 -11.85 2.92
N ALA A 72 -10.40 -11.77 2.50
CA ALA A 72 -9.28 -11.09 3.12
C ALA A 72 -9.38 -9.58 2.90
N ARG A 73 -9.45 -8.80 3.98
CA ARG A 73 -9.56 -7.34 3.94
C ARG A 73 -8.21 -6.71 3.57
N VAL A 74 -7.98 -6.51 2.27
CA VAL A 74 -6.86 -5.71 1.79
C VAL A 74 -7.18 -4.22 1.99
N ILE A 75 -6.30 -3.51 2.70
CA ILE A 75 -6.25 -2.05 2.66
C ILE A 75 -5.79 -1.67 1.26
N ALA A 76 -6.74 -1.46 0.35
CA ALA A 76 -6.45 -0.98 -1.00
C ALA A 76 -6.41 0.56 -1.02
N SER A 77 -5.51 1.11 -1.83
CA SER A 77 -5.43 2.54 -2.09
C SER A 77 -6.76 3.14 -2.58
N SER A 78 -6.86 4.47 -2.51
CA SER A 78 -7.94 5.25 -3.11
C SER A 78 -8.20 4.82 -4.56
N VAL A 79 -9.48 4.79 -4.94
CA VAL A 79 -9.94 4.55 -6.33
C VAL A 79 -10.08 5.88 -7.08
N ALA A 80 -10.14 7.01 -6.36
CA ALA A 80 -10.04 8.34 -6.95
C ALA A 80 -8.62 8.60 -7.50
N PRO A 81 -8.47 9.56 -8.43
CA PRO A 81 -7.18 9.88 -9.02
C PRO A 81 -6.17 10.34 -7.95
N PRO A 82 -4.96 9.76 -7.89
CA PRO A 82 -3.95 10.12 -6.89
C PRO A 82 -3.56 11.59 -7.07
N THR A 83 -3.98 12.41 -6.11
CA THR A 83 -3.72 13.86 -6.04
C THR A 83 -3.50 14.24 -4.58
N GLY A 84 -2.73 15.30 -4.33
CA GLY A 84 -2.42 15.73 -2.96
C GLY A 84 -1.04 16.35 -2.81
N ALA A 85 -0.55 16.41 -1.57
CA ALA A 85 0.69 17.08 -1.20
C ALA A 85 1.97 16.43 -1.77
N MET A 86 1.89 15.15 -2.17
CA MET A 86 2.98 14.39 -2.81
C MET A 86 2.89 14.39 -4.34
N ALA A 87 1.97 15.17 -4.94
CA ALA A 87 1.84 15.29 -6.39
C ALA A 87 3.17 15.67 -7.06
N GLY A 88 3.55 14.90 -8.09
CA GLY A 88 4.82 15.10 -8.81
C GLY A 88 6.07 14.63 -8.06
N ARG A 89 5.93 13.83 -7.00
CA ARG A 89 7.02 13.08 -6.36
C ARG A 89 7.02 11.63 -6.87
N VAL A 90 8.21 11.06 -7.04
CA VAL A 90 8.42 9.62 -7.30
C VAL A 90 9.01 8.97 -6.04
N VAL A 91 8.32 7.98 -5.48
CA VAL A 91 8.75 7.26 -4.28
C VAL A 91 9.17 5.86 -4.69
N TYR A 92 10.48 5.61 -4.67
CA TYR A 92 11.04 4.26 -4.80
C TYR A 92 11.03 3.61 -3.41
N THR A 93 10.54 2.38 -3.28
CA THR A 93 10.45 1.71 -1.98
C THR A 93 10.69 0.21 -2.05
N SER A 94 11.15 -0.38 -0.94
CA SER A 94 11.64 -1.76 -0.84
C SER A 94 11.28 -2.35 0.53
N GLY A 95 11.04 -3.66 0.57
CA GLY A 95 10.85 -4.45 1.79
C GLY A 95 12.10 -5.25 2.18
N GLY A 96 13.28 -4.83 1.73
CA GLY A 96 14.57 -5.41 2.10
C GLY A 96 14.76 -6.87 1.68
N HIS A 97 14.95 -7.73 2.69
CA HIS A 97 15.14 -9.17 2.63
C HIS A 97 13.91 -9.93 2.08
N GLY A 98 14.01 -11.25 1.88
CA GLY A 98 12.95 -12.10 1.31
C GLY A 98 13.46 -13.50 0.95
N TRP A 99 12.59 -14.38 0.44
CA TRP A 99 13.01 -15.70 -0.02
C TRP A 99 14.06 -15.61 -1.14
N ASN A 100 15.19 -16.28 -0.95
CA ASN A 100 16.30 -16.32 -1.90
C ASN A 100 16.95 -17.70 -2.04
N TRP A 101 17.75 -17.84 -3.08
CA TRP A 101 18.54 -19.04 -3.36
C TRP A 101 19.93 -18.94 -2.75
N ASN A 102 20.23 -19.81 -1.78
CA ASN A 102 21.51 -19.83 -1.05
C ASN A 102 22.64 -20.59 -1.76
N GLY A 103 22.43 -21.02 -3.02
CA GLY A 103 23.33 -21.91 -3.76
C GLY A 103 22.94 -23.39 -3.73
N SER A 104 22.07 -23.81 -2.80
CA SER A 104 21.65 -25.22 -2.63
C SER A 104 20.15 -25.42 -2.33
N SER A 105 19.50 -24.43 -1.72
CA SER A 105 18.06 -24.41 -1.46
C SER A 105 17.52 -22.99 -1.47
N TRP A 106 16.20 -22.88 -1.54
CA TRP A 106 15.49 -21.65 -1.18
C TRP A 106 15.43 -21.51 0.35
N GLY A 107 15.57 -20.28 0.84
CA GLY A 107 15.51 -19.92 2.27
C GLY A 107 15.11 -18.46 2.45
N LEU A 108 14.72 -18.08 3.67
CA LEU A 108 14.61 -16.68 4.08
C LEU A 108 15.99 -16.16 4.50
N ASP A 109 16.26 -14.88 4.23
CA ASP A 109 17.49 -14.18 4.65
C ASP A 109 17.55 -13.97 6.18
N ARG A 110 16.40 -14.15 6.86
CA ARG A 110 16.23 -14.00 8.29
C ARG A 110 15.52 -15.21 8.92
N PRO A 111 15.93 -15.65 10.11
CA PRO A 111 15.26 -16.73 10.83
C PRO A 111 13.93 -16.26 11.42
N VAL A 112 13.02 -17.21 11.66
CA VAL A 112 11.87 -16.96 12.54
C VAL A 112 12.38 -16.73 13.97
N LEU A 113 12.00 -15.61 14.59
CA LEU A 113 12.41 -15.23 15.93
C LEU A 113 11.25 -14.55 16.67
N LEU A 114 11.09 -14.84 17.96
CA LEU A 114 10.09 -14.23 18.87
C LEU A 114 8.62 -14.21 18.35
N GLY A 115 8.30 -15.14 17.45
CA GLY A 115 6.98 -15.30 16.90
C GLY A 115 6.72 -14.55 15.58
N MET A 116 7.76 -14.07 14.89
CA MET A 116 7.67 -13.35 13.62
C MET A 116 8.84 -13.67 12.68
N ASN A 117 8.78 -13.15 11.46
CA ASN A 117 9.94 -13.06 10.55
C ASN A 117 10.07 -11.61 10.04
N GLU A 118 11.31 -11.11 9.95
CA GLU A 118 11.60 -9.77 9.43
C GLU A 118 11.07 -9.57 8.00
N ASP A 119 11.32 -10.54 7.12
CA ASP A 119 11.15 -10.42 5.67
C ASP A 119 9.67 -10.23 5.25
N TYR A 120 8.76 -10.78 6.08
CA TYR A 120 7.31 -10.61 5.99
C TYR A 120 6.83 -9.28 6.58
N GLY A 121 7.29 -8.94 7.79
CA GLY A 121 6.95 -7.66 8.42
C GLY A 121 7.38 -6.45 7.57
N ASN A 122 8.50 -6.54 6.87
CA ASN A 122 9.02 -5.47 6.00
C ASN A 122 8.13 -5.22 4.76
N VAL A 123 7.65 -6.27 4.08
CA VAL A 123 6.81 -6.11 2.87
C VAL A 123 5.41 -5.59 3.19
N ASP A 124 4.85 -5.96 4.35
CA ASP A 124 3.62 -5.38 4.88
C ASP A 124 3.75 -3.86 5.07
N GLN A 125 4.82 -3.42 5.75
CA GLN A 125 5.08 -2.01 6.04
C GLN A 125 5.34 -1.20 4.76
N MET A 126 6.11 -1.76 3.82
CA MET A 126 6.32 -1.18 2.48
C MET A 126 4.99 -1.01 1.74
N THR A 127 4.11 -2.03 1.76
CA THR A 127 2.80 -2.02 1.10
C THR A 127 1.89 -0.92 1.67
N LEU A 128 1.79 -0.81 2.99
CA LEU A 128 1.00 0.23 3.65
C LEU A 128 1.56 1.64 3.35
N PHE A 129 2.88 1.82 3.40
CA PHE A 129 3.55 3.08 3.07
C PHE A 129 3.34 3.50 1.61
N ALA A 130 3.41 2.53 0.69
CA ALA A 130 3.10 2.73 -0.73
C ALA A 130 1.66 3.25 -0.92
N HIS A 131 0.68 2.70 -0.19
CA HIS A 131 -0.70 3.19 -0.24
C HIS A 131 -0.84 4.61 0.33
N TYR A 132 -0.21 4.96 1.46
CA TYR A 132 -0.19 6.33 1.98
C TYR A 132 0.43 7.32 0.98
N CYS A 133 1.55 6.97 0.35
CA CYS A 133 2.20 7.81 -0.66
C CYS A 133 1.33 8.00 -1.91
N PHE A 134 0.74 6.92 -2.43
CA PHE A 134 -0.15 6.97 -3.60
C PHE A 134 -1.39 7.84 -3.33
N ASN A 135 -2.04 7.66 -2.18
CA ASN A 135 -3.19 8.44 -1.74
C ASN A 135 -2.90 9.94 -1.57
N ALA A 136 -1.66 10.31 -1.25
CA ALA A 136 -1.19 11.69 -1.22
C ALA A 136 -0.74 12.24 -2.59
N GLY A 137 -0.88 11.46 -3.67
CA GLY A 137 -0.57 11.87 -5.04
C GLY A 137 0.84 11.51 -5.56
N ALA A 138 1.62 10.70 -4.83
CA ALA A 138 2.92 10.25 -5.31
C ALA A 138 2.79 9.22 -6.44
N THR A 139 3.75 9.23 -7.37
CA THR A 139 4.02 8.05 -8.21
C THR A 139 4.85 7.07 -7.40
N VAL A 140 4.37 5.83 -7.24
CA VAL A 140 5.04 4.80 -6.43
C VAL A 140 5.71 3.76 -7.31
N VAL A 141 6.95 3.40 -6.96
CA VAL A 141 7.78 2.44 -7.68
C VAL A 141 8.33 1.40 -6.68
N PRO A 142 7.70 0.22 -6.58
CA PRO A 142 8.06 -0.74 -5.56
C PRO A 142 9.06 -1.79 -6.08
N MET A 143 10.08 -2.08 -5.26
CA MET A 143 11.18 -3.01 -5.55
C MET A 143 10.89 -4.44 -5.10
N ARG A 144 9.80 -4.65 -4.35
CA ARG A 144 9.06 -5.91 -4.21
C ARG A 144 7.60 -5.63 -4.64
N PRO A 145 6.81 -6.62 -5.05
CA PRO A 145 5.39 -6.40 -5.36
C PRO A 145 4.59 -5.80 -4.18
N ILE A 146 3.49 -5.11 -4.49
CA ILE A 146 2.58 -4.49 -3.51
C ILE A 146 1.40 -5.43 -3.23
N GLY A 147 1.10 -5.67 -1.96
CA GLY A 147 -0.01 -6.52 -1.52
C GLY A 147 0.16 -8.00 -1.92
N ASN A 148 -0.92 -8.78 -1.76
CA ASN A 148 -0.89 -10.23 -1.91
C ASN A 148 -1.76 -10.68 -3.11
N GLN A 149 -1.16 -11.23 -4.16
CA GLN A 149 -1.86 -11.73 -5.36
C GLN A 149 -1.00 -12.71 -6.17
N THR A 150 -1.16 -14.00 -5.88
CA THR A 150 -0.43 -15.13 -6.49
C THR A 150 -0.66 -15.35 -7.98
N ASN A 151 -1.71 -14.74 -8.56
CA ASN A 151 -1.96 -14.79 -9.99
C ASN A 151 -1.30 -13.60 -10.70
N GLU A 152 -0.83 -13.80 -11.93
CA GLU A 152 -0.40 -12.70 -12.79
C GLU A 152 -0.94 -12.83 -14.22
N VAL A 153 -1.13 -11.68 -14.86
CA VAL A 153 -1.22 -11.56 -16.32
C VAL A 153 -0.37 -10.35 -16.72
N VAL A 154 0.61 -10.56 -17.59
CA VAL A 154 1.35 -9.48 -18.24
C VAL A 154 0.90 -9.46 -19.70
N LEU A 155 0.67 -8.25 -20.23
CA LEU A 155 0.39 -8.02 -21.64
C LEU A 155 1.38 -7.01 -22.19
N ASP A 156 2.11 -7.40 -23.23
CA ASP A 156 2.94 -6.52 -24.04
C ASP A 156 2.16 -5.89 -25.20
N ASN A 157 2.69 -4.85 -25.84
CA ASN A 157 1.96 -4.03 -26.82
C ASN A 157 1.58 -4.72 -28.15
N ASP A 158 2.09 -5.91 -28.43
CA ASP A 158 1.69 -6.72 -29.59
C ASP A 158 0.98 -8.03 -29.21
N ASP A 159 0.69 -8.24 -27.91
CA ASP A 159 -0.13 -9.36 -27.45
C ASP A 159 -1.58 -9.29 -27.99
N PRO A 160 -2.25 -10.45 -28.21
CA PRO A 160 -3.63 -10.50 -28.68
C PRO A 160 -4.66 -9.79 -27.78
N GLY A 161 -4.32 -9.53 -26.52
CA GLY A 161 -5.14 -8.77 -25.56
C GLY A 161 -5.11 -7.25 -25.74
N VAL A 162 -4.31 -6.72 -26.67
CA VAL A 162 -4.07 -5.27 -26.82
C VAL A 162 -4.67 -4.72 -28.11
N VAL A 163 -5.53 -3.70 -27.97
CA VAL A 163 -6.23 -3.06 -29.10
C VAL A 163 -5.88 -1.58 -29.18
N PHE A 164 -5.46 -1.13 -30.35
CA PHE A 164 -5.12 0.26 -30.64
C PHE A 164 -6.23 0.96 -31.42
N ALA A 165 -6.53 2.20 -31.04
CA ALA A 165 -7.37 3.11 -31.80
C ALA A 165 -6.64 4.44 -32.02
N GLY A 166 -6.92 5.11 -33.14
CA GLY A 166 -6.21 6.32 -33.56
C GLY A 166 -4.83 6.04 -34.16
N THR A 167 -4.04 7.10 -34.36
CA THR A 167 -2.72 7.01 -34.99
C THR A 167 -1.63 6.68 -33.97
N TRP A 168 -0.95 5.55 -34.19
CA TRP A 168 0.20 5.11 -33.40
C TRP A 168 1.41 4.85 -34.32
N GLY A 169 2.59 5.27 -33.90
CA GLY A 169 3.87 4.94 -34.53
C GLY A 169 4.55 3.77 -33.82
N ASN A 170 5.25 2.94 -34.59
CA ASN A 170 6.08 1.85 -34.07
C ASN A 170 7.48 2.36 -33.70
N SER A 171 7.97 1.99 -32.52
CA SER A 171 9.31 2.30 -32.04
C SER A 171 10.36 1.36 -32.62
N SER A 172 11.59 1.85 -32.74
CA SER A 172 12.79 1.07 -32.99
C SER A 172 13.77 1.13 -31.80
N SER A 173 13.24 1.40 -30.60
CA SER A 173 14.04 1.45 -29.35
C SER A 173 14.65 0.09 -29.07
N THR A 174 15.90 0.06 -28.64
CA THR A 174 16.54 -1.16 -28.13
C THR A 174 16.16 -1.46 -26.68
N ILE A 175 15.46 -0.53 -26.01
CA ILE A 175 14.96 -0.66 -24.64
C ILE A 175 13.43 -0.66 -24.68
N PHE A 176 12.84 -1.78 -24.26
CA PHE A 176 11.40 -2.09 -24.27
C PHE A 176 11.09 -3.31 -23.38
N PHE A 177 9.87 -3.44 -22.84
CA PHE A 177 9.43 -4.72 -22.26
C PHE A 177 9.20 -5.76 -23.37
N GLY A 178 9.32 -7.05 -23.05
CA GLY A 178 9.08 -8.13 -24.02
C GLY A 178 10.31 -8.99 -24.31
N SER A 179 10.16 -9.87 -25.30
CA SER A 179 11.12 -10.90 -25.73
C SER A 179 11.94 -10.46 -26.95
N PRO A 180 13.05 -11.15 -27.27
CA PRO A 180 13.80 -10.89 -28.49
C PRO A 180 12.98 -11.22 -29.75
N GLY A 181 12.50 -10.18 -30.43
CA GLY A 181 11.70 -10.28 -31.66
C GLY A 181 10.39 -9.50 -31.61
N ASP A 182 9.92 -9.15 -30.41
CA ASP A 182 8.67 -8.43 -30.17
C ASP A 182 8.79 -6.97 -30.63
N LEU A 183 7.66 -6.33 -30.93
CA LEU A 183 7.60 -4.93 -31.36
C LEU A 183 7.94 -4.01 -30.18
N PRO A 184 8.98 -3.15 -30.23
CA PRO A 184 9.49 -2.51 -29.03
C PRO A 184 8.49 -1.68 -28.20
N TYR A 185 7.84 -0.70 -28.81
CA TYR A 185 6.67 -0.05 -28.22
C TYR A 185 5.94 0.74 -29.27
N ARG A 186 4.70 1.10 -28.99
CA ARG A 186 3.96 2.06 -29.81
C ARG A 186 3.91 3.41 -29.13
N PHE A 187 3.91 4.49 -29.91
CA PHE A 187 3.81 5.84 -29.41
C PHE A 187 2.75 6.67 -30.15
N ALA A 188 2.07 7.56 -29.44
CA ALA A 188 1.11 8.50 -30.02
C ALA A 188 1.39 9.91 -29.50
N THR A 189 1.29 10.90 -30.39
CA THR A 189 1.43 12.32 -30.03
C THR A 189 0.35 12.74 -29.02
N VAL A 190 0.75 13.48 -28.00
CA VAL A 190 -0.16 14.05 -27.00
C VAL A 190 -1.11 15.07 -27.63
N ALA A 191 -2.39 14.98 -27.28
CA ALA A 191 -3.43 15.88 -27.74
C ALA A 191 -4.28 16.40 -26.57
N GLY A 192 -4.84 17.60 -26.70
CA GLY A 192 -5.71 18.19 -25.67
C GLY A 192 -7.05 17.48 -25.52
N THR A 193 -7.48 16.76 -26.56
CA THR A 193 -8.61 15.83 -26.57
C THR A 193 -8.11 14.44 -26.94
N GLU A 194 -8.73 13.39 -26.40
CA GLU A 194 -8.40 12.00 -26.73
C GLU A 194 -8.62 11.73 -28.23
N THR A 195 -7.55 11.32 -28.92
CA THR A 195 -7.56 10.98 -30.35
C THR A 195 -6.88 9.65 -30.66
N ALA A 196 -6.15 9.07 -29.68
CA ALA A 196 -5.54 7.76 -29.78
C ALA A 196 -5.54 7.07 -28.40
N THR A 197 -5.82 5.76 -28.41
CA THR A 197 -5.82 4.91 -27.20
C THR A 197 -5.19 3.55 -27.46
N ALA A 198 -4.62 2.94 -26.42
CA ALA A 198 -4.21 1.53 -26.40
C ALA A 198 -4.88 0.84 -25.21
N THR A 199 -5.64 -0.23 -25.48
CA THR A 199 -6.50 -0.92 -24.51
C THR A 199 -5.97 -2.32 -24.26
N TYR A 200 -5.48 -2.57 -23.05
CA TYR A 200 -4.92 -3.83 -22.57
C TYR A 200 -6.01 -4.58 -21.80
N THR A 201 -6.45 -5.73 -22.33
CA THR A 201 -7.56 -6.51 -21.77
C THR A 201 -7.08 -7.92 -21.41
N PRO A 202 -6.68 -8.17 -20.15
CA PRO A 202 -6.21 -9.49 -19.72
C PRO A 202 -7.31 -10.54 -19.80
N VAL A 203 -6.89 -11.82 -19.80
CA VAL A 203 -7.74 -12.94 -19.40
C VAL A 203 -7.42 -13.22 -17.94
N ILE A 204 -8.17 -12.62 -17.02
CA ILE A 204 -7.96 -12.77 -15.58
C ILE A 204 -8.30 -14.22 -15.18
N PRO A 205 -7.38 -14.98 -14.55
CA PRO A 205 -7.62 -16.40 -14.25
C PRO A 205 -8.64 -16.59 -13.12
N HIS A 206 -8.61 -15.75 -12.08
CA HIS A 206 -9.47 -15.86 -10.90
C HIS A 206 -10.01 -14.50 -10.46
N VAL A 207 -11.19 -14.49 -9.83
CA VAL A 207 -11.76 -13.26 -9.24
C VAL A 207 -10.90 -12.82 -8.05
N GLY A 208 -10.60 -11.52 -7.93
CA GLY A 208 -9.78 -11.02 -6.83
C GLY A 208 -9.34 -9.57 -6.97
N LEU A 209 -8.58 -9.10 -5.98
CA LEU A 209 -7.87 -7.83 -6.03
C LEU A 209 -6.52 -8.03 -6.70
N TYR A 210 -6.25 -7.27 -7.76
CA TYR A 210 -4.96 -7.28 -8.46
C TYR A 210 -4.32 -5.90 -8.34
N PRO A 211 -3.09 -5.78 -7.81
CA PRO A 211 -2.25 -4.63 -8.06
C PRO A 211 -1.95 -4.55 -9.56
N VAL A 212 -1.99 -3.34 -10.11
CA VAL A 212 -1.79 -3.08 -11.53
C VAL A 212 -0.54 -2.23 -11.71
N TYR A 213 0.27 -2.56 -12.72
CA TYR A 213 1.51 -1.86 -13.02
C TYR A 213 1.62 -1.56 -14.52
N THR A 214 2.41 -0.55 -14.84
CA THR A 214 2.83 -0.24 -16.22
C THR A 214 4.35 -0.29 -16.35
N TRP A 215 4.83 -0.79 -17.48
CA TRP A 215 6.21 -0.65 -17.92
C TRP A 215 6.22 0.33 -19.10
N VAL A 216 7.06 1.36 -19.05
CA VAL A 216 7.25 2.32 -20.14
C VAL A 216 8.69 2.82 -20.12
N ARG A 217 9.37 2.86 -21.25
CA ARG A 217 10.68 3.52 -21.36
C ARG A 217 10.58 5.04 -21.12
N HIS A 218 11.31 5.57 -20.13
CA HIS A 218 11.35 7.01 -19.85
C HIS A 218 12.07 7.82 -20.94
N GLY A 219 11.84 9.14 -20.99
CA GLY A 219 12.36 10.00 -22.06
C GLY A 219 12.07 11.48 -21.89
N SER A 220 12.82 12.34 -22.59
CA SER A 220 12.63 13.81 -22.60
C SER A 220 11.37 14.26 -23.33
N ASP A 221 10.84 13.39 -24.19
CA ASP A 221 9.67 13.55 -25.04
C ASP A 221 8.41 12.90 -24.43
N ARG A 222 8.49 12.35 -23.21
CA ARG A 222 7.37 11.75 -22.48
C ARG A 222 6.52 12.80 -21.77
N THR A 223 5.26 12.45 -21.47
CA THR A 223 4.29 13.32 -20.78
C THR A 223 3.88 12.77 -19.40
N ASN A 224 2.94 13.45 -18.73
CA ASN A 224 2.20 12.93 -17.58
C ASN A 224 1.04 12.04 -18.06
N GLN A 225 1.39 10.82 -18.48
CA GLN A 225 0.57 9.92 -19.26
C GLN A 225 -0.67 9.45 -18.50
N LEU A 226 -1.84 9.50 -19.15
CA LEU A 226 -3.11 9.07 -18.55
C LEU A 226 -3.35 7.58 -18.78
N TYR A 227 -3.58 6.88 -17.67
CA TYR A 227 -4.10 5.52 -17.60
C TYR A 227 -5.53 5.56 -17.07
N ARG A 228 -6.45 4.85 -17.73
CA ARG A 228 -7.79 4.57 -17.24
C ARG A 228 -7.86 3.09 -16.88
N ILE A 229 -8.13 2.75 -15.63
CA ILE A 229 -8.26 1.37 -15.19
C ILE A 229 -9.76 1.08 -15.08
N ASN A 230 -10.28 0.24 -15.98
CA ASN A 230 -11.64 -0.27 -15.92
C ASN A 230 -11.64 -1.52 -15.04
N HIS A 231 -12.40 -1.50 -13.94
CA HIS A 231 -12.49 -2.57 -12.95
C HIS A 231 -13.95 -2.80 -12.54
N THR A 232 -14.22 -3.79 -11.70
CA THR A 232 -15.60 -4.17 -11.32
C THR A 232 -16.39 -3.10 -10.54
N GLY A 233 -15.72 -2.05 -10.05
CA GLY A 233 -16.36 -0.91 -9.38
C GLY A 233 -16.65 0.28 -10.31
N GLY A 234 -16.07 0.31 -11.51
CA GLY A 234 -16.12 1.46 -12.43
C GLY A 234 -14.77 1.72 -13.09
N GLN A 235 -14.42 3.00 -13.22
CA GLN A 235 -13.14 3.44 -13.81
C GLN A 235 -12.36 4.31 -12.82
N ALA A 236 -11.08 4.00 -12.64
CA ALA A 236 -10.10 4.85 -11.98
C ALA A 236 -9.21 5.56 -13.02
N LEU A 237 -8.68 6.73 -12.68
CA LEU A 237 -7.77 7.50 -13.53
C LEU A 237 -6.44 7.71 -12.82
N VAL A 238 -5.32 7.37 -13.44
CA VAL A 238 -3.98 7.58 -12.88
C VAL A 238 -3.10 8.28 -13.90
N ARG A 239 -2.24 9.19 -13.45
CA ARG A 239 -1.23 9.82 -14.30
C ARG A 239 0.19 9.49 -13.83
N VAL A 240 1.04 9.09 -14.78
CA VAL A 240 2.46 8.77 -14.51
C VAL A 240 3.37 9.72 -15.28
N PRO A 241 4.29 10.44 -14.61
CA PRO A 241 5.19 11.38 -15.26
C PRO A 241 6.38 10.64 -15.89
N HIS A 242 6.19 10.05 -17.07
CA HIS A 242 7.25 9.26 -17.74
C HIS A 242 8.47 10.07 -18.24
N PHE A 243 8.46 11.40 -18.01
CA PHE A 243 9.65 12.26 -18.14
C PHE A 243 10.54 12.26 -16.89
N LEU A 244 10.09 11.63 -15.79
CA LEU A 244 10.81 11.39 -14.54
C LEU A 244 11.09 9.90 -14.28
N VAL A 245 10.19 9.00 -14.68
CA VAL A 245 10.21 7.58 -14.25
C VAL A 245 9.78 6.61 -15.35
N GLY A 246 10.40 5.43 -15.42
CA GLY A 246 10.08 4.39 -16.40
C GLY A 246 11.05 3.22 -16.30
N ASN A 247 11.30 2.49 -17.38
CA ASN A 247 12.30 1.41 -17.48
C ASN A 247 12.13 0.28 -16.44
N GLY A 248 10.88 0.04 -16.01
CA GLY A 248 10.50 -0.90 -14.95
C GLY A 248 9.04 -0.72 -14.55
N TRP A 249 8.54 -1.57 -13.64
CA TRP A 249 7.16 -1.55 -13.17
C TRP A 249 6.83 -0.34 -12.27
N VAL A 250 5.90 0.51 -12.72
CA VAL A 250 5.34 1.63 -11.95
C VAL A 250 3.92 1.27 -11.53
N TYR A 251 3.59 1.45 -10.23
CA TYR A 251 2.30 1.07 -9.66
C TYR A 251 1.17 2.03 -10.08
N LEU A 252 0.05 1.45 -10.52
CA LEU A 252 -1.16 2.15 -10.97
C LEU A 252 -2.33 2.02 -9.98
N GLY A 253 -2.21 1.29 -8.87
CA GLY A 253 -3.32 1.02 -7.94
C GLY A 253 -3.70 -0.46 -7.86
N THR A 254 -4.49 -0.82 -6.85
CA THR A 254 -5.01 -2.18 -6.65
C THR A 254 -6.52 -2.20 -6.84
N TYR A 255 -7.01 -3.06 -7.73
CA TYR A 255 -8.40 -3.05 -8.19
C TYR A 255 -9.01 -4.45 -8.24
N HIS A 256 -10.32 -4.54 -8.01
CA HIS A 256 -11.03 -5.82 -8.06
C HIS A 256 -11.47 -6.16 -9.48
N PHE A 257 -11.09 -7.35 -9.95
CA PHE A 257 -11.42 -7.89 -11.26
C PHE A 257 -12.19 -9.21 -11.12
N ASN A 258 -13.10 -9.45 -12.07
CA ASN A 258 -13.71 -10.76 -12.25
C ASN A 258 -12.80 -11.64 -13.14
N ALA A 259 -12.92 -12.96 -13.01
CA ALA A 259 -12.29 -13.89 -13.95
C ALA A 259 -12.83 -13.72 -15.38
N GLY A 260 -12.01 -14.09 -16.37
CA GLY A 260 -12.27 -13.91 -17.80
C GLY A 260 -11.70 -12.60 -18.35
N SER A 261 -12.17 -12.20 -19.54
CA SER A 261 -11.71 -10.99 -20.24
C SER A 261 -12.89 -10.06 -20.51
N ASN A 262 -12.78 -8.78 -20.12
CA ASN A 262 -13.86 -7.81 -20.27
C ASN A 262 -13.33 -6.37 -20.33
N THR A 263 -13.40 -5.73 -21.50
CA THR A 263 -12.93 -4.35 -21.71
C THR A 263 -13.61 -3.30 -20.83
N ALA A 264 -14.86 -3.53 -20.42
CA ALA A 264 -15.66 -2.57 -19.66
C ALA A 264 -15.42 -2.62 -18.14
N SER A 265 -14.94 -3.75 -17.62
CA SER A 265 -14.75 -3.97 -16.17
C SER A 265 -13.45 -4.72 -15.80
N GLY A 266 -12.51 -4.81 -16.74
CA GLY A 266 -11.23 -5.50 -16.60
C GLY A 266 -10.26 -5.18 -17.72
N ALA A 267 -9.82 -3.91 -17.78
CA ALA A 267 -8.83 -3.44 -18.75
C ALA A 267 -8.07 -2.21 -18.25
N VAL A 268 -6.90 -1.94 -18.83
CA VAL A 268 -6.18 -0.67 -18.70
C VAL A 268 -6.13 0.02 -20.06
N ILE A 269 -6.52 1.29 -20.12
CA ILE A 269 -6.53 2.08 -21.34
C ILE A 269 -5.57 3.24 -21.20
N ILE A 270 -4.52 3.23 -22.02
CA ILE A 270 -3.60 4.35 -22.22
C ILE A 270 -4.30 5.36 -23.13
N SER A 271 -4.29 6.63 -22.73
CA SER A 271 -4.86 7.74 -23.49
C SER A 271 -3.78 8.74 -23.89
N ASN A 272 -3.81 9.20 -25.14
CA ASN A 272 -2.96 10.32 -25.57
C ASN A 272 -3.44 11.70 -25.06
N GLN A 273 -4.51 11.75 -24.26
CA GLN A 273 -5.02 13.00 -23.72
C GLN A 273 -4.15 13.58 -22.59
N GLY A 274 -3.62 14.77 -22.81
CA GLY A 274 -2.85 15.49 -21.81
C GLY A 274 -2.48 16.91 -22.24
N ASP A 275 -1.62 17.53 -21.44
CA ASP A 275 -1.19 18.90 -21.67
C ASP A 275 -0.30 18.98 -22.92
N VAL A 276 -0.80 19.66 -23.96
CA VAL A 276 -0.05 19.90 -25.20
C VAL A 276 0.99 21.00 -24.93
N PRO A 277 2.28 20.76 -25.15
CA PRO A 277 3.31 21.77 -24.92
C PRO A 277 3.19 22.93 -25.91
N SER A 278 3.57 24.13 -25.50
CA SER A 278 3.59 25.31 -26.39
C SER A 278 4.67 25.26 -27.47
N SER A 279 5.65 24.34 -27.35
CA SER A 279 6.65 24.06 -28.39
C SER A 279 7.18 22.63 -28.30
N GLY A 280 7.59 22.09 -29.45
CA GLY A 280 7.99 20.68 -29.58
C GLY A 280 6.81 19.72 -29.55
N SER A 281 7.11 18.42 -29.55
CA SER A 281 6.11 17.36 -29.38
C SER A 281 6.37 16.58 -28.08
N ARG A 282 5.30 15.97 -27.57
CA ARG A 282 5.33 14.97 -26.51
C ARG A 282 4.52 13.77 -26.96
N VAL A 283 4.89 12.59 -26.48
CA VAL A 283 4.20 11.33 -26.81
C VAL A 283 3.82 10.56 -25.54
N VAL A 284 2.74 9.81 -25.64
CA VAL A 284 2.44 8.67 -24.76
C VAL A 284 3.01 7.40 -25.37
N ILE A 285 3.36 6.44 -24.53
CA ILE A 285 3.92 5.14 -24.90
C ILE A 285 2.97 4.03 -24.47
N ALA A 286 2.76 3.06 -25.35
CA ALA A 286 2.10 1.80 -25.10
C ALA A 286 3.13 0.69 -25.31
N ASP A 287 3.47 0.03 -24.21
CA ASP A 287 4.55 -0.96 -24.02
C ASP A 287 3.89 -2.09 -23.21
N ALA A 288 4.28 -2.42 -21.97
CA ALA A 288 3.57 -3.45 -21.18
C ALA A 288 2.68 -2.96 -20.01
N ILE A 289 1.61 -3.73 -19.75
CA ILE A 289 0.74 -3.63 -18.56
C ILE A 289 0.73 -4.97 -17.82
N ARG A 290 0.82 -4.92 -16.49
CA ARG A 290 0.79 -6.08 -15.59
C ARG A 290 -0.37 -6.01 -14.62
N PHE A 291 -1.03 -7.14 -14.42
CA PHE A 291 -2.08 -7.36 -13.42
C PHE A 291 -1.62 -8.47 -12.48
N GLY A 292 -1.44 -8.17 -11.19
CA GLY A 292 -1.08 -9.14 -10.16
C GLY A 292 0.42 -9.31 -9.92
N ASN A 293 0.75 -10.07 -8.88
CA ASN A 293 2.12 -10.24 -8.40
C ASN A 293 2.72 -11.57 -8.84
N GLY A 294 1.93 -12.64 -8.96
CA GLY A 294 2.37 -13.93 -9.48
C GLY A 294 3.14 -14.79 -8.48
N MET A 295 3.60 -15.96 -8.91
CA MET A 295 4.43 -16.87 -8.11
C MET A 295 5.91 -16.76 -8.49
N GLY A 296 6.78 -17.13 -7.57
CA GLY A 296 8.21 -17.30 -7.81
C GLY A 296 8.50 -18.37 -8.85
N ASP A 297 9.14 -17.96 -9.94
CA ASP A 297 9.27 -18.71 -11.20
C ASP A 297 10.66 -18.57 -11.84
N VAL A 298 11.66 -18.24 -11.00
CA VAL A 298 13.09 -18.29 -11.35
C VAL A 298 13.65 -19.62 -10.85
N ASP A 299 14.22 -20.43 -11.73
CA ASP A 299 14.94 -21.66 -11.35
C ASP A 299 16.45 -21.38 -11.32
N ARG A 300 17.12 -21.81 -10.25
CA ARG A 300 18.57 -21.67 -10.04
C ARG A 300 19.34 -22.99 -10.19
N GLY A 301 18.71 -24.00 -10.79
CA GLY A 301 19.24 -25.35 -10.99
C GLY A 301 18.78 -26.37 -9.94
N GLY A 302 17.91 -25.95 -9.01
CA GLY A 302 17.34 -26.77 -7.94
C GLY A 302 15.82 -26.66 -7.83
N GLY A 303 15.16 -26.09 -8.83
CA GLY A 303 13.74 -25.74 -8.81
C GLY A 303 13.48 -24.29 -8.42
N ILE A 304 12.22 -23.89 -8.59
CA ILE A 304 11.67 -22.58 -8.22
C ILE A 304 11.38 -22.49 -6.71
N SER A 305 11.18 -21.29 -6.19
CA SER A 305 10.90 -21.06 -4.76
C SER A 305 9.56 -21.65 -4.30
N THR A 306 8.57 -21.67 -5.20
CA THR A 306 7.15 -22.01 -4.93
C THR A 306 6.40 -21.02 -4.02
N TYR A 307 7.01 -19.90 -3.64
CA TYR A 307 6.38 -18.84 -2.85
C TYR A 307 5.73 -17.76 -3.74
N PRO A 308 4.77 -16.98 -3.23
CA PRO A 308 4.29 -15.77 -3.90
C PRO A 308 5.45 -14.80 -4.17
N ARG A 309 5.43 -14.08 -5.31
CA ARG A 309 6.56 -13.22 -5.70
C ARG A 309 6.74 -12.01 -4.77
N GLU A 310 5.70 -11.62 -4.05
CA GLU A 310 5.73 -10.66 -2.94
C GLU A 310 6.59 -11.15 -1.76
N GLU A 311 6.68 -12.46 -1.52
CA GLU A 311 7.50 -13.06 -0.45
C GLU A 311 8.97 -13.24 -0.86
N GLU A 312 9.25 -13.26 -2.16
CA GLU A 312 10.61 -13.35 -2.69
C GLU A 312 11.43 -12.07 -2.45
N ALA A 313 12.75 -12.26 -2.39
CA ALA A 313 13.72 -11.17 -2.37
C ALA A 313 13.56 -10.25 -3.59
N SER A 314 13.73 -8.94 -3.38
CA SER A 314 13.61 -7.88 -4.39
C SER A 314 14.35 -8.19 -5.70
N ARG A 315 15.47 -8.92 -5.63
CA ARG A 315 16.24 -9.43 -6.76
C ARG A 315 15.37 -10.07 -7.85
N TYR A 316 14.43 -10.95 -7.51
CA TYR A 316 13.67 -11.73 -8.49
C TYR A 316 12.55 -10.93 -9.14
N TRP A 317 11.91 -10.03 -8.37
CA TRP A 317 11.02 -9.01 -8.94
C TRP A 317 11.73 -8.13 -9.96
N ILE A 318 12.94 -7.67 -9.63
CA ILE A 318 13.76 -6.84 -10.53
C ILE A 318 14.24 -7.64 -11.73
N GLN A 319 14.59 -8.92 -11.57
CA GLN A 319 14.91 -9.83 -12.68
C GLN A 319 13.73 -10.00 -13.65
N ARG A 320 12.49 -10.00 -13.16
CA ARG A 320 11.24 -10.02 -13.97
C ARG A 320 10.79 -8.62 -14.45
N ALA A 321 11.48 -7.55 -14.05
CA ALA A 321 11.20 -6.16 -14.46
C ALA A 321 12.23 -5.62 -15.47
N VAL A 322 13.46 -6.16 -15.45
CA VAL A 322 14.53 -5.86 -16.41
C VAL A 322 14.19 -6.49 -17.77
N SER A 323 14.36 -5.72 -18.83
CA SER A 323 13.88 -6.07 -20.17
C SER A 323 14.95 -5.95 -21.26
N GLN A 324 14.53 -5.97 -22.54
CA GLN A 324 15.43 -5.82 -23.68
C GLN A 324 16.29 -4.56 -23.56
N GLY A 325 17.58 -4.68 -23.91
CA GLY A 325 18.55 -3.57 -23.90
C GLY A 325 18.96 -3.04 -22.52
N GLN A 326 18.41 -3.54 -21.41
CA GLN A 326 18.88 -3.24 -20.07
C GLN A 326 19.99 -4.22 -19.63
N SER A 327 20.80 -3.83 -18.65
CA SER A 327 21.90 -4.66 -18.15
C SER A 327 21.40 -5.64 -17.08
N THR A 328 21.74 -6.92 -17.21
CA THR A 328 21.52 -7.91 -16.14
C THR A 328 22.24 -7.53 -14.84
N GLY A 329 23.33 -6.77 -14.92
CA GLY A 329 24.08 -6.20 -13.78
C GLY A 329 23.29 -5.25 -12.86
N ILE A 330 22.01 -5.00 -13.17
CA ILE A 330 21.03 -4.40 -12.27
C ILE A 330 20.63 -5.38 -11.15
N TYR A 331 20.39 -6.66 -11.46
CA TYR A 331 19.99 -7.70 -10.48
C TYR A 331 21.01 -8.82 -10.28
N ASP A 332 21.99 -8.95 -11.17
CA ASP A 332 22.95 -10.06 -11.25
C ASP A 332 24.40 -9.53 -11.23
N GLN A 333 25.02 -9.48 -10.06
CA GLN A 333 26.43 -9.09 -9.90
C GLN A 333 27.28 -10.27 -9.42
N ALA A 334 28.59 -10.09 -9.35
CA ALA A 334 29.48 -11.11 -8.81
C ALA A 334 29.22 -11.31 -7.30
N GLY A 335 28.67 -12.47 -6.94
CA GLY A 335 28.29 -12.80 -5.56
C GLY A 335 27.26 -13.93 -5.53
N ASP A 336 26.47 -13.93 -4.46
CA ASP A 336 25.27 -14.76 -4.30
C ASP A 336 23.98 -13.89 -4.35
N ASP A 337 22.83 -14.55 -4.38
CA ASP A 337 21.53 -13.87 -4.57
C ASP A 337 21.16 -12.97 -3.37
N GLY A 338 21.63 -13.28 -2.16
CA GLY A 338 21.46 -12.43 -0.98
C GLY A 338 22.29 -11.15 -1.07
N SER A 339 23.56 -11.26 -1.46
CA SER A 339 24.44 -10.12 -1.73
C SER A 339 23.89 -9.23 -2.85
N ASP A 340 23.31 -9.85 -3.89
CA ASP A 340 22.62 -9.12 -4.94
C ASP A 340 21.35 -8.43 -4.47
N ASN A 341 20.55 -9.06 -3.61
CA ASN A 341 19.30 -8.50 -3.12
C ASN A 341 19.49 -7.14 -2.43
N VAL A 342 20.53 -6.99 -1.61
CA VAL A 342 20.82 -5.71 -0.92
C VAL A 342 21.20 -4.60 -1.90
N GLY A 343 21.74 -4.93 -3.07
CA GLY A 343 22.15 -3.96 -4.10
C GLY A 343 21.14 -3.74 -5.24
N ALA A 344 20.31 -4.72 -5.56
CA ALA A 344 19.44 -4.67 -6.75
C ALA A 344 18.39 -3.54 -6.70
N PRO A 345 17.65 -3.32 -5.60
CA PRO A 345 16.66 -2.24 -5.46
C PRO A 345 17.22 -0.87 -5.81
N ILE A 346 18.41 -0.53 -5.31
CA ILE A 346 18.99 0.79 -5.52
C ILE A 346 19.59 0.96 -6.92
N ARG A 347 20.07 -0.14 -7.53
CA ARG A 347 20.50 -0.18 -8.93
C ARG A 347 19.29 0.01 -9.87
N MET A 348 18.16 -0.62 -9.56
CA MET A 348 16.92 -0.48 -10.33
C MET A 348 16.28 0.89 -10.15
N ALA A 349 16.19 1.42 -8.93
CA ALA A 349 15.70 2.77 -8.66
C ALA A 349 16.49 3.84 -9.44
N ARG A 350 17.81 3.67 -9.60
CA ARG A 350 18.63 4.53 -10.46
C ARG A 350 18.28 4.38 -11.95
N GLU A 351 18.17 3.15 -12.46
CA GLU A 351 17.83 2.88 -13.86
C GLU A 351 16.44 3.46 -14.23
N MET A 352 15.47 3.26 -13.34
CA MET A 352 14.11 3.74 -13.50
C MET A 352 13.98 5.26 -13.38
N ASN A 353 14.94 5.93 -12.73
CA ASN A 353 14.94 7.37 -12.53
C ASN A 353 15.58 8.13 -13.69
N ARG A 354 14.78 8.95 -14.37
CA ARG A 354 15.29 9.93 -15.32
C ARG A 354 15.83 11.17 -14.59
N SER A 355 17.09 11.08 -14.14
CA SER A 355 17.81 12.15 -13.42
C SER A 355 17.83 13.51 -14.13
N ALA A 356 17.80 13.52 -15.47
CA ALA A 356 17.71 14.73 -16.29
C ALA A 356 16.28 15.34 -16.38
N GLY A 357 15.31 14.88 -15.58
CA GLY A 357 13.99 15.46 -15.46
C GLY A 357 13.75 15.97 -14.05
N GLY A 358 13.43 17.26 -13.88
CA GLY A 358 13.20 17.89 -12.57
C GLY A 358 14.48 18.06 -11.73
N ASN A 359 14.31 18.32 -10.43
CA ASN A 359 15.40 18.44 -9.45
C ASN A 359 15.48 17.20 -8.54
N ARG A 360 16.59 17.00 -7.80
CA ARG A 360 16.81 15.81 -6.95
C ARG A 360 15.60 15.45 -6.07
N PHE A 361 14.90 16.47 -5.56
CA PHE A 361 13.79 16.34 -4.61
C PHE A 361 12.46 15.91 -5.22
N LYS A 362 12.29 15.81 -6.54
CA LYS A 362 11.10 15.12 -7.11
C LYS A 362 11.17 13.59 -6.98
N ARG A 363 12.21 13.04 -6.34
CA ARG A 363 12.34 11.60 -6.10
C ARG A 363 13.01 11.29 -4.75
N VAL A 364 12.78 10.08 -4.24
CA VAL A 364 13.38 9.57 -3.00
C VAL A 364 13.41 8.03 -3.03
N TYR A 365 14.32 7.43 -2.27
CA TYR A 365 14.32 6.00 -1.98
C TYR A 365 14.14 5.73 -0.49
N VAL A 366 13.18 4.88 -0.11
CA VAL A 366 12.92 4.49 1.29
C VAL A 366 12.71 2.98 1.38
N SER A 367 13.61 2.28 2.05
CA SER A 367 13.50 0.84 2.34
C SER A 367 13.09 0.57 3.79
N PHE A 368 12.39 -0.54 4.02
CA PHE A 368 11.95 -1.00 5.33
C PHE A 368 12.69 -2.27 5.72
N HIS A 369 13.31 -2.25 6.90
CA HIS A 369 13.99 -3.38 7.56
C HIS A 369 13.58 -3.44 9.03
N SER A 370 13.96 -4.50 9.75
CA SER A 370 13.93 -4.51 11.22
C SER A 370 15.23 -5.09 11.77
N ASN A 371 15.64 -4.61 12.95
CA ASN A 371 17.03 -4.74 13.39
C ASN A 371 17.20 -5.82 14.48
N ALA A 372 18.45 -6.21 14.73
CA ALA A 372 18.85 -7.04 15.85
C ALA A 372 19.90 -6.31 16.73
N GLY A 373 19.71 -6.35 18.05
CA GLY A 373 20.51 -5.61 19.03
C GLY A 373 20.88 -6.39 20.28
N GLY A 374 20.97 -7.72 20.18
CA GLY A 374 21.20 -8.62 21.32
C GLY A 374 20.00 -8.66 22.26
N GLY A 375 18.79 -8.49 21.74
CA GLY A 375 17.50 -8.47 22.43
C GLY A 375 17.27 -7.34 23.43
N SER A 376 18.22 -6.40 23.57
CA SER A 376 18.13 -5.29 24.53
C SER A 376 17.80 -3.94 23.88
N ALA A 377 18.16 -3.74 22.61
CA ALA A 377 17.85 -2.54 21.88
C ALA A 377 16.38 -2.51 21.45
N ARG A 378 15.81 -1.31 21.31
CA ARG A 378 14.40 -1.07 20.96
C ARG A 378 14.18 0.23 20.20
N GLY A 379 13.07 0.29 19.46
CA GLY A 379 12.56 1.46 18.74
C GLY A 379 13.24 1.70 17.39
N VAL A 380 12.64 2.60 16.60
CA VAL A 380 13.02 2.91 15.22
C VAL A 380 14.39 3.59 15.06
N ILE A 381 15.11 3.28 13.98
CA ILE A 381 16.37 3.92 13.59
C ILE A 381 16.40 4.17 12.08
N GLY A 382 16.83 5.36 11.66
CA GLY A 382 17.14 5.67 10.26
C GLY A 382 18.61 5.41 9.93
N LEU A 383 18.88 4.67 8.85
CA LEU A 383 20.25 4.33 8.46
C LEU A 383 20.84 5.33 7.46
N TYR A 384 22.14 5.60 7.66
CA TYR A 384 22.97 6.38 6.75
C TYR A 384 24.37 5.76 6.63
N ASN A 385 25.14 6.19 5.62
CA ASN A 385 26.52 5.77 5.44
C ASN A 385 27.51 6.75 6.09
N ASN A 386 28.47 6.23 6.85
CA ASN A 386 29.47 7.04 7.55
C ASN A 386 30.53 7.59 6.58
N THR A 387 30.40 8.86 6.19
CA THR A 387 31.30 9.51 5.22
C THR A 387 32.74 9.70 5.69
N ASN A 388 33.02 9.62 6.99
CA ASN A 388 34.39 9.70 7.52
C ASN A 388 35.18 8.40 7.29
N LEU A 389 34.48 7.26 7.26
CA LEU A 389 35.08 5.94 7.03
C LEU A 389 34.89 5.47 5.58
N PHE A 390 33.78 5.85 4.96
CA PHE A 390 33.37 5.44 3.62
C PHE A 390 33.06 6.69 2.78
N PRO A 391 34.07 7.46 2.33
CA PRO A 391 33.85 8.69 1.57
C PRO A 391 33.04 8.44 0.31
N ASN A 392 32.21 9.43 -0.07
CA ASN A 392 31.29 9.42 -1.22
C ASN A 392 30.13 8.40 -1.17
N THR A 393 29.95 7.63 -0.09
CA THR A 393 28.90 6.60 -0.01
C THR A 393 27.54 7.09 0.52
N ALA A 394 27.47 8.28 1.11
CA ALA A 394 26.20 8.91 1.52
C ALA A 394 25.66 9.86 0.45
N THR A 395 24.34 9.95 0.31
CA THR A 395 23.70 10.98 -0.52
C THR A 395 23.67 12.32 0.25
N PRO A 396 23.60 13.48 -0.45
CA PRO A 396 23.77 14.81 0.16
C PRO A 396 22.88 15.12 1.37
N ASN A 397 21.65 14.60 1.41
CA ASN A 397 20.70 14.81 2.51
C ASN A 397 20.35 13.49 3.23
N GLN A 398 21.17 12.44 3.10
CA GLN A 398 20.89 11.12 3.63
C GLN A 398 20.63 11.12 5.14
N VAL A 399 21.47 11.81 5.92
CA VAL A 399 21.34 11.90 7.39
C VAL A 399 20.05 12.60 7.78
N GLU A 400 19.67 13.66 7.07
CA GLU A 400 18.46 14.42 7.33
C GLU A 400 17.20 13.61 6.99
N LEU A 401 17.19 12.90 5.86
CA LEU A 401 16.12 11.98 5.50
C LEU A 401 15.97 10.87 6.55
N ALA A 402 17.07 10.17 6.87
CA ALA A 402 17.12 9.10 7.87
C ALA A 402 16.58 9.55 9.24
N TRP A 403 17.09 10.68 9.75
CA TRP A 403 16.66 11.25 11.03
C TRP A 403 15.18 11.63 11.02
N ARG A 404 14.71 12.25 9.94
CA ARG A 404 13.35 12.79 9.86
C ARG A 404 12.28 11.71 9.77
N LEU A 405 12.53 10.61 9.05
CA LEU A 405 11.63 9.46 9.02
C LEU A 405 11.59 8.76 10.39
N ALA A 406 12.76 8.43 10.96
CA ALA A 406 12.83 7.78 12.26
C ALA A 406 12.27 8.64 13.39
N LYS A 407 12.44 9.97 13.32
CA LYS A 407 11.87 10.89 14.29
C LYS A 407 10.35 10.91 14.26
N GLU A 408 9.73 11.00 13.08
CA GLU A 408 8.26 11.05 13.00
C GLU A 408 7.64 9.76 13.57
N VAL A 409 8.18 8.60 13.18
CA VAL A 409 7.77 7.29 13.71
C VAL A 409 7.98 7.22 15.24
N ASN A 410 9.14 7.65 15.76
CA ASN A 410 9.38 7.66 17.20
C ASN A 410 8.39 8.56 17.96
N ASP A 411 8.22 9.81 17.51
CA ASP A 411 7.38 10.77 18.21
C ASP A 411 5.90 10.33 18.20
N ASP A 412 5.40 9.85 17.06
CA ASP A 412 4.00 9.42 16.93
C ASP A 412 3.70 8.15 17.74
N LEU A 413 4.57 7.12 17.68
CA LEU A 413 4.36 5.89 18.45
C LEU A 413 4.63 6.07 19.96
N VAL A 414 5.41 7.08 20.37
CA VAL A 414 5.46 7.51 21.77
C VAL A 414 4.18 8.25 22.18
N ALA A 415 3.67 9.13 21.33
CA ALA A 415 2.51 9.97 21.62
C ALA A 415 1.20 9.17 21.69
N ILE A 416 1.04 8.12 20.87
CA ILE A 416 -0.16 7.27 20.87
C ILE A 416 -0.26 6.41 22.15
N GLY A 417 0.88 5.96 22.69
CA GLY A 417 0.96 5.22 23.95
C GLY A 417 0.32 3.82 23.93
N SER A 418 0.25 3.22 25.11
CA SER A 418 -0.35 1.90 25.35
C SER A 418 -1.39 2.01 26.47
N PRO A 419 -2.68 1.67 26.24
CA PRO A 419 -3.30 1.35 24.94
C PRO A 419 -3.31 2.56 23.99
N PRO A 420 -3.49 2.38 22.66
CA PRO A 420 -3.92 1.16 21.96
C PRO A 420 -2.80 0.19 21.56
N LEU A 421 -1.52 0.57 21.70
CA LEU A 421 -0.39 -0.34 21.49
C LEU A 421 -0.37 -1.46 22.55
N GLU A 422 0.14 -2.63 22.19
CA GLU A 422 0.29 -3.81 23.06
C GLU A 422 1.20 -3.52 24.26
N VAL A 423 2.26 -2.74 24.03
CA VAL A 423 3.19 -2.22 25.03
C VAL A 423 3.65 -0.82 24.64
N ALA A 424 4.19 -0.05 25.59
CA ALA A 424 4.71 1.28 25.29
C ALA A 424 5.90 1.24 24.31
N TRP A 425 5.88 2.16 23.33
CA TRP A 425 6.99 2.36 22.40
C TRP A 425 8.25 2.83 23.14
N SER A 426 9.41 2.41 22.64
CA SER A 426 10.70 2.81 23.19
C SER A 426 11.09 4.21 22.70
N ASN A 427 10.94 5.22 23.57
CA ASN A 427 11.27 6.61 23.23
C ASN A 427 12.80 6.81 23.10
N ARG A 428 13.28 6.97 21.87
CA ARG A 428 14.68 7.29 21.55
C ARG A 428 14.90 8.80 21.62
N SER A 429 14.87 9.32 22.85
CA SER A 429 14.71 10.74 23.20
C SER A 429 15.83 11.70 22.79
N THR A 430 16.84 11.26 22.04
CA THR A 430 17.93 12.11 21.55
C THR A 430 18.14 11.92 20.04
N SER A 431 18.39 13.01 19.31
CA SER A 431 18.55 12.95 17.84
C SER A 431 19.61 11.96 17.38
N ASN A 432 20.73 11.85 18.11
CA ASN A 432 21.81 10.91 17.80
C ASN A 432 21.43 9.43 18.04
N SER A 433 20.38 9.15 18.81
CA SER A 433 19.87 7.79 18.99
C SER A 433 18.91 7.35 17.88
N LEU A 434 18.35 8.28 17.09
CA LEU A 434 17.41 7.99 16.01
C LEU A 434 18.08 7.65 14.67
N ILE A 435 19.40 7.81 14.57
CA ILE A 435 20.17 7.49 13.35
C ILE A 435 21.33 6.57 13.66
N PHE A 436 21.71 5.74 12.69
CA PHE A 436 22.84 4.83 12.83
C PHE A 436 23.59 4.68 11.50
N ALA A 437 24.91 4.53 11.62
CA ALA A 437 25.79 4.17 10.53
C ALA A 437 26.81 3.13 11.03
N ARG A 438 27.10 2.14 10.18
CA ARG A 438 28.12 1.14 10.45
C ARG A 438 29.53 1.74 10.44
N SER A 439 30.46 1.06 11.12
CA SER A 439 31.89 1.41 11.18
C SER A 439 32.78 0.47 10.36
N ASP A 440 32.21 -0.61 9.83
CA ASP A 440 32.89 -1.72 9.15
C ASP A 440 32.51 -1.85 7.66
N PHE A 441 31.34 -1.36 7.25
CA PHE A 441 30.96 -1.22 5.83
C PHE A 441 29.99 -0.05 5.59
N ALA A 442 29.79 0.30 4.32
CA ALA A 442 28.70 1.16 3.87
C ALA A 442 27.56 0.30 3.31
N PHE A 443 26.32 0.57 3.74
CA PHE A 443 25.12 -0.14 3.30
C PHE A 443 24.93 -0.02 1.79
N GLY A 444 24.84 -1.17 1.10
CA GLY A 444 24.69 -1.25 -0.36
C GLY A 444 23.41 -0.58 -0.85
N GLU A 445 22.28 -0.86 -0.20
CA GLU A 445 20.94 -0.40 -0.59
C GLU A 445 20.76 1.14 -0.55
N ILE A 446 21.66 1.86 0.11
CA ILE A 446 21.63 3.33 0.20
C ILE A 446 22.96 3.96 -0.23
N ASN A 447 23.77 3.22 -1.01
CA ASN A 447 25.10 3.63 -1.38
C ASN A 447 25.11 4.64 -2.54
N ASN A 448 25.63 5.83 -2.29
CA ASN A 448 25.71 6.90 -3.27
C ASN A 448 26.74 6.66 -4.38
N THR A 449 27.71 5.75 -4.19
CA THR A 449 28.55 5.27 -5.31
C THR A 449 27.71 4.55 -6.36
N THR A 450 26.60 3.95 -5.94
CA THR A 450 25.62 3.30 -6.80
C THR A 450 24.57 4.29 -7.28
N LEU A 451 23.99 5.15 -6.42
CA LEU A 451 22.98 6.14 -6.83
C LEU A 451 23.50 7.31 -7.68
N THR A 452 24.79 7.63 -7.65
CA THR A 452 25.39 8.76 -8.40
C THR A 452 24.71 10.12 -8.15
N ASN A 453 24.41 10.43 -6.88
CA ASN A 453 23.74 11.65 -6.42
C ASN A 453 22.34 11.93 -6.99
N GLN A 454 21.71 10.97 -7.68
CA GLN A 454 20.45 11.20 -8.40
C GLN A 454 19.23 11.43 -7.51
N MET A 455 19.23 10.86 -6.30
CA MET A 455 18.19 11.02 -5.29
C MET A 455 18.80 10.91 -3.90
N ASP A 456 18.00 11.17 -2.86
CA ASP A 456 18.38 10.86 -1.48
C ASP A 456 17.69 9.57 -1.02
N ALA A 457 18.38 8.79 -0.19
CA ALA A 457 18.01 7.40 0.10
C ALA A 457 18.33 6.98 1.54
N THR A 458 17.42 6.26 2.20
CA THR A 458 17.63 5.71 3.55
C THR A 458 16.94 4.33 3.70
N ILE A 459 17.40 3.55 4.67
CA ILE A 459 16.70 2.40 5.22
C ILE A 459 16.11 2.83 6.56
N LEU A 460 14.86 2.48 6.81
CA LEU A 460 14.23 2.60 8.11
C LEU A 460 14.23 1.23 8.79
N GLU A 461 15.04 1.10 9.84
CA GLU A 461 15.00 -0.02 10.78
C GLU A 461 13.83 0.22 11.74
N VAL A 462 12.69 -0.41 11.49
CA VAL A 462 11.41 0.02 12.06
C VAL A 462 11.28 -0.23 13.56
N ALA A 463 11.84 -1.33 14.05
CA ALA A 463 12.00 -1.70 15.45
C ALA A 463 13.04 -2.84 15.54
N PHE A 464 13.23 -3.44 16.72
CA PHE A 464 14.16 -4.55 16.92
C PHE A 464 13.44 -5.90 16.99
N HIS A 465 13.54 -6.75 15.96
CA HIS A 465 12.85 -8.05 15.89
C HIS A 465 13.41 -9.09 16.88
N ASP A 466 14.61 -8.86 17.45
CA ASP A 466 15.20 -9.72 18.47
C ASP A 466 14.83 -9.31 19.92
N ASN A 467 14.04 -8.25 20.10
CA ASN A 467 13.53 -7.81 21.39
C ASN A 467 12.05 -8.20 21.59
N GLU A 468 11.69 -8.81 22.73
CA GLU A 468 10.34 -9.31 23.01
C GLU A 468 9.22 -8.26 22.89
N SER A 469 9.48 -7.01 23.30
CA SER A 469 8.48 -5.94 23.26
C SER A 469 8.30 -5.37 21.86
N ASP A 470 9.38 -5.20 21.12
CA ASP A 470 9.33 -4.73 19.73
C ASP A 470 8.79 -5.82 18.79
N ALA A 471 9.13 -7.09 19.00
CA ALA A 471 8.54 -8.21 18.27
C ALA A 471 7.05 -8.44 18.60
N LEU A 472 6.61 -8.12 19.82
CA LEU A 472 5.18 -8.08 20.14
C LEU A 472 4.45 -6.96 19.37
N LEU A 473 5.05 -5.77 19.30
CA LEU A 473 4.52 -4.64 18.55
C LEU A 473 4.52 -4.90 17.03
N LEU A 474 5.62 -5.38 16.46
CA LEU A 474 5.73 -5.58 15.01
C LEU A 474 4.78 -6.64 14.46
N ARG A 475 4.30 -7.59 15.28
CA ARG A 475 3.27 -8.57 14.90
C ARG A 475 1.87 -7.98 14.81
N ASP A 476 1.62 -6.83 15.42
CA ASP A 476 0.34 -6.15 15.28
C ASP A 476 0.28 -5.34 13.96
N PRO A 477 -0.67 -5.62 13.04
CA PRO A 477 -0.84 -4.83 11.83
C PRO A 477 -1.22 -3.36 12.11
N LYS A 478 -1.85 -3.02 13.24
CA LYS A 478 -2.11 -1.60 13.59
C LYS A 478 -0.78 -0.86 13.79
N VAL A 479 0.20 -1.45 14.47
CA VAL A 479 1.57 -0.89 14.61
C VAL A 479 2.25 -0.74 13.25
N ARG A 480 2.21 -1.77 12.40
CA ARG A 480 2.78 -1.70 11.03
C ARG A 480 2.16 -0.55 10.23
N ASN A 481 0.85 -0.32 10.38
CA ASN A 481 0.16 0.82 9.79
C ASN A 481 0.59 2.18 10.38
N TRP A 482 0.77 2.28 11.70
CA TRP A 482 1.31 3.49 12.35
C TRP A 482 2.70 3.85 11.83
N ILE A 483 3.61 2.87 11.73
CA ILE A 483 4.96 3.08 11.19
C ILE A 483 4.90 3.57 9.74
N ALA A 484 4.12 2.91 8.88
CA ALA A 484 3.94 3.30 7.47
C ALA A 484 3.39 4.73 7.32
N ARG A 485 2.36 5.06 8.09
CA ARG A 485 1.70 6.37 8.14
C ARG A 485 2.67 7.48 8.55
N SER A 486 3.36 7.31 9.68
CA SER A 486 4.33 8.29 10.19
C SER A 486 5.54 8.42 9.28
N THR A 487 5.97 7.34 8.61
CA THR A 487 7.02 7.40 7.58
C THR A 487 6.60 8.28 6.39
N TYR A 488 5.35 8.18 5.92
CA TYR A 488 4.82 9.10 4.90
C TYR A 488 4.83 10.57 5.38
N GLN A 489 4.42 10.84 6.63
CA GLN A 489 4.41 12.20 7.17
C GLN A 489 5.82 12.79 7.30
N GLY A 490 6.78 12.02 7.83
CA GLY A 490 8.19 12.39 7.87
C GLY A 490 8.77 12.68 6.48
N LEU A 491 8.37 11.90 5.48
CA LEU A 491 8.77 12.12 4.08
C LEU A 491 8.15 13.39 3.48
N LEU A 492 6.88 13.69 3.79
CA LEU A 492 6.28 14.95 3.36
C LEU A 492 6.96 16.17 4.02
N ARG A 493 7.35 16.07 5.31
CA ARG A 493 8.17 17.09 5.98
C ARG A 493 9.52 17.27 5.30
N TYR A 494 10.17 16.19 4.85
CA TYR A 494 11.41 16.25 4.07
C TYR A 494 11.20 17.02 2.74
N PHE A 495 10.18 16.67 1.95
CA PHE A 495 9.90 17.38 0.70
C PHE A 495 9.43 18.83 0.90
N ASN A 496 8.77 19.15 2.02
CA ASN A 496 8.43 20.52 2.39
C ASN A 496 9.71 21.35 2.66
N GLN A 497 10.64 20.82 3.45
CA GLN A 497 11.91 21.50 3.76
C GLN A 497 12.76 21.78 2.52
N PHE A 498 12.91 20.78 1.63
CA PHE A 498 13.89 20.85 0.55
C PHE A 498 13.36 21.34 -0.79
N ASP A 499 12.05 21.26 -1.04
CA ASP A 499 11.43 21.61 -2.32
C ASP A 499 9.97 22.06 -2.18
N ALA A 500 9.67 22.72 -1.05
CA ALA A 500 8.43 23.43 -0.77
C ALA A 500 7.13 22.64 -1.09
N ALA A 501 7.12 21.32 -0.88
CA ALA A 501 5.88 20.54 -0.94
C ALA A 501 4.85 21.12 0.05
N PRO A 502 3.55 21.15 -0.28
CA PRO A 502 2.51 21.55 0.66
C PRO A 502 2.57 20.71 1.93
N LEU A 503 2.60 21.33 3.10
CA LEU A 503 2.62 20.60 4.37
C LEU A 503 1.19 20.32 4.86
N GLU A 504 0.42 19.60 4.04
CA GLU A 504 -0.92 19.11 4.38
C GLU A 504 -0.90 17.58 4.34
N PHE A 505 -1.16 16.95 5.48
CA PHE A 505 -1.19 15.50 5.62
C PHE A 505 -2.55 14.94 5.21
N LEU A 506 -2.62 13.65 4.88
CA LEU A 506 -3.91 12.96 4.73
C LEU A 506 -4.76 13.04 6.01
N PRO A 507 -6.10 13.09 5.90
CA PRO A 507 -6.98 12.88 7.04
C PRO A 507 -7.00 11.42 7.47
N GLU A 508 -7.42 11.14 8.70
CA GLU A 508 -7.74 9.76 9.12
C GLU A 508 -9.02 9.23 8.44
N PRO A 509 -9.23 7.91 8.39
CA PRO A 509 -10.45 7.31 7.85
C PRO A 509 -11.71 7.71 8.65
N PRO A 510 -12.85 7.94 7.98
CA PRO A 510 -14.15 8.12 8.64
C PRO A 510 -14.54 6.91 9.51
N GLY A 511 -14.89 7.17 10.77
CA GLY A 511 -15.29 6.14 11.74
C GLY A 511 -16.81 5.90 11.77
N ASN A 512 -17.24 4.80 12.41
CA ASN A 512 -18.65 4.48 12.67
C ASN A 512 -19.58 4.62 11.45
N VAL A 513 -19.10 4.16 10.29
CA VAL A 513 -19.90 4.13 9.05
C VAL A 513 -21.07 3.16 9.21
N ARG A 514 -22.25 3.55 8.72
CA ARG A 514 -23.51 2.81 8.80
C ARG A 514 -24.26 2.98 7.49
N ALA A 515 -24.86 1.92 6.97
CA ALA A 515 -25.83 1.98 5.87
C ALA A 515 -27.21 1.60 6.42
N LEU A 516 -28.22 2.43 6.15
CA LEU A 516 -29.57 2.28 6.68
C LEU A 516 -30.59 2.36 5.55
N ALA A 517 -31.49 1.38 5.45
CA ALA A 517 -32.59 1.43 4.49
C ALA A 517 -33.53 2.61 4.80
N ARG A 518 -34.06 3.22 3.73
CA ARG A 518 -35.10 4.25 3.73
C ARG A 518 -36.10 3.90 2.64
N THR A 519 -37.33 4.38 2.74
CA THR A 519 -38.36 4.19 1.69
C THR A 519 -37.80 4.53 0.30
N ASN A 520 -37.12 5.66 0.17
CA ASN A 520 -36.63 6.15 -1.12
C ASN A 520 -35.20 5.71 -1.48
N GLY A 521 -34.52 4.88 -0.68
CA GLY A 521 -33.09 4.59 -0.92
C GLY A 521 -32.33 3.92 0.23
N ILE A 522 -31.00 4.08 0.22
CA ILE A 522 -30.13 3.71 1.35
C ILE A 522 -29.35 4.95 1.79
N GLU A 523 -29.41 5.24 3.09
CA GLU A 523 -28.74 6.36 3.74
C GLU A 523 -27.44 5.88 4.38
N VAL A 524 -26.31 6.46 3.96
CA VAL A 524 -24.99 6.21 4.52
C VAL A 524 -24.66 7.32 5.50
N ILE A 525 -24.31 6.98 6.74
CA ILE A 525 -23.96 7.93 7.81
C ILE A 525 -22.61 7.53 8.41
N TRP A 526 -21.71 8.49 8.58
CA TRP A 526 -20.41 8.29 9.22
C TRP A 526 -20.17 9.30 10.35
N ASN A 527 -19.13 9.08 11.13
CA ASN A 527 -18.55 10.11 11.99
C ASN A 527 -17.37 10.76 11.26
N ALA A 528 -17.16 12.05 11.47
CA ALA A 528 -15.91 12.71 11.06
C ALA A 528 -14.71 12.00 11.73
N PRO A 529 -13.56 11.86 11.03
CA PRO A 529 -12.35 11.31 11.61
C PRO A 529 -11.90 12.10 12.84
N VAL A 530 -11.38 11.39 13.84
CA VAL A 530 -10.67 11.99 14.97
C VAL A 530 -9.23 12.23 14.53
N ALA A 531 -8.74 13.47 14.66
CA ALA A 531 -7.37 13.77 14.32
C ALA A 531 -6.39 13.05 15.28
N GLN A 532 -5.38 12.40 14.74
CA GLN A 532 -4.37 11.65 15.45
C GLN A 532 -3.00 12.03 14.89
N ALA A 533 -1.94 12.10 15.72
CA ALA A 533 -0.54 12.20 15.25
C ALA A 533 -0.35 13.12 14.01
N GLY A 534 -0.75 14.39 14.13
CA GLY A 534 -0.62 15.39 13.07
C GLY A 534 -1.42 15.17 11.78
N SER A 535 -2.41 14.27 11.73
CA SER A 535 -3.28 14.05 10.56
C SER A 535 -3.97 15.33 10.08
N GLY A 536 -4.20 15.46 8.77
CA GLY A 536 -4.95 16.57 8.20
C GLY A 536 -6.42 16.62 8.64
N ALA A 537 -7.03 17.79 8.57
CA ALA A 537 -8.47 17.94 8.82
C ALA A 537 -9.28 17.66 7.53
N PRO A 538 -10.41 16.94 7.60
CA PRO A 538 -11.24 16.70 6.42
C PRO A 538 -11.92 17.98 5.95
N THR A 539 -11.77 18.32 4.66
CA THR A 539 -12.58 19.36 3.98
C THR A 539 -13.72 18.74 3.17
N GLY A 540 -13.66 17.43 2.91
CA GLY A 540 -14.72 16.66 2.30
C GLY A 540 -14.63 15.17 2.61
N TYR A 541 -15.51 14.42 1.96
CA TYR A 541 -15.59 12.96 2.00
C TYR A 541 -15.93 12.44 0.60
N VAL A 542 -15.55 11.20 0.31
CA VAL A 542 -16.01 10.48 -0.88
C VAL A 542 -16.69 9.18 -0.44
N VAL A 543 -17.93 8.97 -0.85
CA VAL A 543 -18.64 7.72 -0.63
C VAL A 543 -18.55 6.86 -1.89
N TYR A 544 -17.99 5.67 -1.74
CA TYR A 544 -17.91 4.66 -2.80
C TYR A 544 -19.00 3.61 -2.62
N ARG A 545 -19.45 3.04 -3.74
CA ARG A 545 -20.46 1.98 -3.76
C ARG A 545 -19.95 0.74 -4.50
N SER A 546 -20.37 -0.43 -4.04
CA SER A 546 -20.19 -1.72 -4.70
C SER A 546 -21.48 -2.54 -4.62
N THR A 547 -21.64 -3.50 -5.54
CA THR A 547 -22.71 -4.54 -5.51
C THR A 547 -22.19 -5.94 -5.16
N ASN A 548 -20.87 -6.11 -5.02
CA ASN A 548 -20.24 -7.40 -4.67
C ASN A 548 -19.33 -7.32 -3.42
N GLY A 549 -19.24 -6.16 -2.77
CA GLY A 549 -18.45 -5.97 -1.55
C GLY A 549 -16.95 -5.74 -1.75
N SER A 550 -16.44 -5.88 -2.99
CA SER A 550 -14.99 -5.81 -3.29
C SER A 550 -14.67 -4.77 -4.38
N GLY A 551 -15.50 -4.70 -5.42
CA GLY A 551 -15.39 -3.72 -6.50
C GLY A 551 -16.04 -2.40 -6.13
N PHE A 552 -15.31 -1.52 -5.43
CA PHE A 552 -15.78 -0.18 -5.07
C PHE A 552 -15.49 0.85 -6.14
N GLY A 553 -16.49 1.67 -6.49
CA GLY A 553 -16.32 2.81 -7.39
C GLY A 553 -17.56 3.71 -7.36
N ASN A 554 -17.85 4.38 -8.48
CA ASN A 554 -18.91 5.40 -8.59
C ASN A 554 -18.83 6.45 -7.44
N PRO A 555 -17.70 7.15 -7.29
CA PRO A 555 -17.46 8.05 -6.16
C PRO A 555 -18.47 9.20 -6.13
N VAL A 556 -19.05 9.46 -4.95
CA VAL A 556 -19.89 10.64 -4.69
C VAL A 556 -19.21 11.51 -3.64
N GLY A 557 -18.81 12.71 -4.04
CA GLY A 557 -18.18 13.70 -3.15
C GLY A 557 -19.21 14.40 -2.25
N VAL A 558 -18.85 14.63 -1.00
CA VAL A 558 -19.65 15.30 0.03
C VAL A 558 -18.76 16.31 0.75
N LEU A 559 -19.20 17.57 0.89
CA LEU A 559 -18.41 18.61 1.57
C LEU A 559 -18.54 18.51 3.09
N ALA A 560 -17.43 18.71 3.82
CA ALA A 560 -17.47 18.83 5.26
C ALA A 560 -18.27 20.09 5.68
N PRO A 561 -19.00 20.07 6.82
CA PRO A 561 -19.06 19.02 7.83
C PRO A 561 -20.18 17.99 7.60
N VAL A 562 -20.73 17.86 6.38
CA VAL A 562 -21.83 16.90 6.11
C VAL A 562 -21.29 15.46 6.20
N THR A 563 -21.89 14.65 7.08
CA THR A 563 -21.48 13.25 7.34
C THR A 563 -22.59 12.23 7.04
N ILE A 564 -23.43 12.55 6.05
CA ILE A 564 -24.61 11.78 5.65
C ILE A 564 -24.84 11.91 4.13
N LEU A 565 -25.22 10.81 3.47
CA LEU A 565 -25.58 10.77 2.05
C LEU A 565 -26.70 9.76 1.79
N LEU A 566 -27.76 10.18 1.09
CA LEU A 566 -28.85 9.31 0.65
C LEU A 566 -28.67 8.90 -0.81
N PHE A 567 -28.49 7.60 -1.06
CA PHE A 567 -28.53 7.02 -2.40
C PHE A 567 -29.96 6.64 -2.76
N THR A 568 -30.56 7.39 -3.69
CA THR A 568 -31.89 7.09 -4.27
C THR A 568 -31.77 6.25 -5.55
N ASN A 569 -32.91 5.85 -6.13
CA ASN A 569 -32.99 5.09 -7.39
C ASN A 569 -32.19 3.77 -7.40
N LEU A 570 -31.96 3.19 -6.21
CA LEU A 570 -31.39 1.86 -6.03
C LEU A 570 -32.45 0.80 -6.38
N LEU A 571 -31.99 -0.31 -6.96
CA LEU A 571 -32.84 -1.47 -7.22
C LEU A 571 -33.24 -2.13 -5.89
N ALA A 572 -34.51 -2.52 -5.77
CA ALA A 572 -34.97 -3.30 -4.63
C ALA A 572 -34.38 -4.71 -4.65
N ASN A 573 -34.19 -5.31 -3.47
CA ASN A 573 -33.66 -6.66 -3.27
C ASN A 573 -32.24 -6.89 -3.82
N VAL A 574 -31.46 -5.82 -4.02
CA VAL A 574 -30.04 -5.87 -4.40
C VAL A 574 -29.18 -5.43 -3.20
N ASP A 575 -28.08 -6.14 -2.98
CA ASP A 575 -27.08 -5.76 -1.99
C ASP A 575 -26.27 -4.56 -2.47
N TYR A 576 -26.17 -3.54 -1.62
CA TYR A 576 -25.25 -2.43 -1.82
C TYR A 576 -24.30 -2.33 -0.64
N TYR A 577 -23.02 -2.26 -0.98
CA TYR A 577 -21.92 -2.10 -0.04
C TYR A 577 -21.33 -0.71 -0.21
N PHE A 578 -20.98 -0.08 0.91
CA PHE A 578 -20.47 1.29 0.95
C PHE A 578 -19.22 1.37 1.80
N ARG A 579 -18.29 2.24 1.40
CA ARG A 579 -17.16 2.70 2.21
C ARG A 579 -16.96 4.19 1.98
N VAL A 580 -16.43 4.89 2.97
CA VAL A 580 -16.23 6.34 2.94
C VAL A 580 -14.76 6.66 3.15
N THR A 581 -14.21 7.59 2.39
CA THR A 581 -12.90 8.21 2.64
C THR A 581 -13.11 9.67 3.03
N ALA A 582 -12.14 10.25 3.74
CA ALA A 582 -12.04 11.67 4.02
C ALA A 582 -11.04 12.31 3.03
N THR A 583 -11.28 13.56 2.63
CA THR A 583 -10.44 14.27 1.67
C THR A 583 -10.04 15.65 2.18
N ASN A 584 -8.84 16.10 1.80
CA ASN A 584 -8.35 17.46 1.93
C ASN A 584 -7.35 17.78 0.79
N THR A 585 -6.63 18.89 0.87
CA THR A 585 -5.57 19.23 -0.10
C THR A 585 -4.29 18.39 0.04
N GLY A 586 -4.17 17.60 1.11
CA GLY A 586 -3.11 16.62 1.31
C GLY A 586 -3.34 15.35 0.50
N GLY A 587 -4.61 14.99 0.24
CA GLY A 587 -5.06 13.87 -0.58
C GLY A 587 -6.31 13.19 -0.02
N GLU A 588 -6.42 11.88 -0.21
CA GLU A 588 -7.55 11.05 0.26
C GLU A 588 -7.12 10.04 1.35
N SER A 589 -7.89 9.88 2.42
CA SER A 589 -7.60 8.94 3.52
C SER A 589 -7.59 7.48 3.05
N MET A 590 -7.10 6.56 3.88
CA MET A 590 -7.49 5.15 3.75
C MET A 590 -9.02 5.02 3.88
N PRO A 591 -9.65 4.01 3.24
CA PRO A 591 -11.08 3.81 3.34
C PRO A 591 -11.52 3.42 4.76
N SER A 592 -12.76 3.78 5.10
CA SER A 592 -13.47 3.24 6.25
C SER A 592 -13.71 1.72 6.11
N GLU A 593 -14.18 1.14 7.21
CA GLU A 593 -14.94 -0.10 7.21
C GLU A 593 -16.01 -0.17 6.11
N VAL A 594 -16.25 -1.37 5.59
CA VAL A 594 -17.31 -1.65 4.62
C VAL A 594 -18.61 -1.96 5.35
N VAL A 595 -19.70 -1.32 4.92
CA VAL A 595 -21.07 -1.60 5.40
C VAL A 595 -21.98 -2.04 4.27
N GLY A 596 -22.80 -3.06 4.52
CA GLY A 596 -23.79 -3.56 3.58
C GLY A 596 -25.21 -3.21 4.01
N CYS A 597 -26.08 -2.87 3.06
CA CYS A 597 -27.51 -2.97 3.28
C CYS A 597 -28.26 -3.35 2.00
N ARG A 598 -29.31 -4.15 2.16
CA ARG A 598 -30.30 -4.49 1.13
C ARG A 598 -31.61 -3.77 1.43
N ARG A 599 -32.09 -2.92 0.52
CA ARG A 599 -33.46 -2.37 0.62
C ARG A 599 -34.44 -3.40 0.07
N ALA A 600 -35.44 -3.79 0.86
CA ALA A 600 -36.57 -4.59 0.38
C ALA A 600 -37.34 -3.87 -0.75
N ALA A 601 -38.12 -4.64 -1.52
CA ALA A 601 -39.20 -4.06 -2.30
C ALA A 601 -40.34 -3.61 -1.36
N ASP A 602 -41.00 -2.51 -1.69
CA ASP A 602 -42.21 -2.11 -0.96
C ASP A 602 -43.29 -3.21 -1.16
N PRO A 603 -43.97 -3.67 -0.09
CA PRO A 603 -45.16 -4.48 -0.22
C PRO A 603 -46.28 -3.59 -0.78
N GLY A 604 -46.53 -3.70 -2.08
CA GLY A 604 -47.46 -2.87 -2.85
C GLY A 604 -48.94 -3.10 -2.56
#